data_AF-A0A2M8DQ19-F1
#
_entry.id   AF-A0A2M8DQ19-F1
#
_cell.length_a   1.000
_cell.length_b   1.000
_cell.length_c   1.000
_cell.angle_alpha   90.00
_cell.angle_beta   90.00
_cell.angle_gamma   90.00
#
_symmetry.space_group_name_H-M   'P 1'
#
loop_
_entity.id
_entity.type
_entity.pdbx_description
1 polymer ?
#
loop_
_entity_poly.entity_id
_entity_poly.type
_entity_poly.pdbx_seq_one_letter_code
_entity_poly.pdbx_strand_id
1 'polypeptide(L)' 'MSDDNDPIKEEPAEEAPDEEVAELMESHDLDKDTTERVQEIVEDLGVDEDDAVEIEESL' A
#
# COMPACT_ATOMS: atom_id res chain seq x y z
N MET A 1 -9.74 -8.55 44.00
CA MET A 1 -9.83 -7.28 43.25
C MET A 1 -8.40 -6.88 42.95
N SER A 2 -7.91 -7.36 41.83
CA SER A 2 -6.68 -6.85 41.20
C SER A 2 -7.12 -6.58 39.78
N ASP A 3 -7.61 -5.36 39.57
CA ASP A 3 -7.92 -4.85 38.25
C ASP A 3 -6.56 -4.48 37.62
N ASP A 4 -5.92 -5.47 37.01
CA ASP A 4 -4.77 -5.30 36.15
C ASP A 4 -5.23 -4.53 34.90
N ASN A 5 -5.22 -3.21 35.01
CA ASN A 5 -5.48 -2.27 33.93
C ASN A 5 -4.20 -2.20 33.07
N ASP A 6 -4.07 -3.15 32.15
CA ASP A 6 -3.08 -3.09 31.09
C ASP A 6 -3.44 -1.91 30.17
N PRO A 7 -2.59 -0.88 30.02
CA PRO A 7 -2.82 0.15 29.03
C PRO A 7 -2.65 -0.52 27.67
N ILE A 8 -3.76 -0.74 26.97
CA ILE A 8 -3.76 -1.09 25.55
C ILE A 8 -2.93 0.00 24.86
N LYS A 9 -1.67 -0.31 24.58
CA LYS A 9 -0.87 0.44 23.63
C LYS A 9 -1.50 0.14 22.29
N GLU A 10 -2.47 0.97 21.90
CA GLU A 10 -2.79 1.15 20.50
C GLU A 10 -1.51 1.70 19.88
N GLU A 11 -0.64 0.81 19.40
CA GLU A 11 0.35 1.19 18.40
C GLU A 11 -0.43 1.88 17.27
N PRO A 12 0.12 2.96 16.67
CA PRO A 12 -0.53 3.54 15.50
C PRO A 12 -0.71 2.37 14.53
N ALA A 13 -1.95 2.03 14.22
CA ALA A 13 -2.23 1.12 13.14
C ALA A 13 -1.70 1.84 11.91
N GLU A 14 -0.44 1.58 11.55
CA GLU A 14 0.04 1.80 10.21
C GLU A 14 -0.94 1.01 9.34
N GLU A 15 -1.88 1.73 8.75
CA GLU A 15 -2.90 1.15 7.91
C GLU A 15 -2.14 0.35 6.85
N ALA A 16 -2.21 -0.97 6.99
CA ALA A 16 -1.51 -1.87 6.11
C ALA A 16 -1.92 -1.52 4.69
N PRO A 17 -1.00 -1.48 3.72
CA PRO A 17 -1.37 -1.31 2.33
C PRO A 17 -2.45 -2.33 1.98
N ASP A 18 -3.43 -1.92 1.17
CA ASP A 18 -4.46 -2.83 0.66
C ASP A 18 -3.82 -4.06 0.01
N GLU A 19 -4.55 -5.18 -0.06
CA GLU A 19 -4.01 -6.45 -0.55
C GLU A 19 -3.44 -6.30 -1.97
N GLU A 20 -4.10 -5.50 -2.83
CA GLU A 20 -3.62 -5.15 -4.18
C GLU A 20 -2.32 -4.31 -4.15
N VAL A 21 -2.21 -3.34 -3.24
CA VAL A 21 -0.99 -2.53 -3.05
C VAL A 21 0.14 -3.41 -2.53
N ALA A 22 -0.13 -4.28 -1.56
CA ALA A 22 0.87 -5.16 -0.98
C ALA A 22 1.43 -6.14 -2.02
N GLU A 23 0.57 -6.71 -2.87
CA GLU A 23 0.97 -7.59 -3.97
C GLU A 23 1.83 -6.86 -5.00
N LEU A 24 1.45 -5.63 -5.40
CA LEU A 24 2.25 -4.79 -6.29
C LEU A 24 3.63 -4.43 -5.71
N MET A 25 3.68 -4.08 -4.41
CA MET A 25 4.93 -3.79 -3.71
C MET A 25 5.86 -5.00 -3.72
N GLU A 26 5.33 -6.21 -3.46
CA GLU A 26 6.14 -7.44 -3.43
C GLU A 26 6.57 -7.89 -4.84
N SER A 27 5.69 -7.76 -5.83
CA SER A 27 5.93 -8.24 -7.20
C SER A 27 6.85 -7.34 -8.00
N HIS A 28 6.72 -6.02 -7.87
CA HIS A 28 7.52 -5.03 -8.58
C HIS A 28 8.64 -4.40 -7.73
N ASP A 29 8.79 -4.81 -6.46
CA ASP A 29 9.76 -4.26 -5.50
C ASP A 29 9.62 -2.73 -5.35
N LEU A 30 8.36 -2.26 -5.29
CA LEU A 30 8.02 -0.84 -5.22
C LEU A 30 7.79 -0.39 -3.78
N ASP A 31 8.13 0.87 -3.51
CA ASP A 31 7.78 1.53 -2.26
C ASP A 31 6.27 1.82 -2.20
N LYS A 32 5.71 1.90 -0.98
CA LYS A 32 4.27 2.13 -0.76
C LYS A 32 3.74 3.37 -1.51
N ASP A 33 4.48 4.49 -1.44
CA ASP A 33 4.13 5.71 -2.17
C ASP A 33 4.07 5.51 -3.70
N THR A 34 5.00 4.71 -4.25
CA THR A 34 5.03 4.41 -5.68
C THR A 34 3.88 3.50 -6.05
N THR A 35 3.61 2.47 -5.25
CA THR A 35 2.51 1.55 -5.52
C THR A 35 1.14 2.22 -5.43
N GLU A 36 0.93 3.09 -4.43
CA GLU A 36 -0.31 3.89 -4.35
C GLU A 36 -0.51 4.74 -5.61
N ARG A 37 0.58 5.28 -6.18
CA ARG A 37 0.54 5.99 -7.47
C ARG A 37 0.25 5.08 -8.65
N VAL A 38 0.89 3.92 -8.72
CA VAL A 38 0.65 2.92 -9.76
C VAL A 38 -0.80 2.49 -9.74
N GLN A 39 -1.37 2.25 -8.56
CA GLN A 39 -2.77 1.91 -8.43
C GLN A 39 -3.70 3.07 -8.86
N GLU A 40 -3.36 4.32 -8.52
CA GLU A 40 -4.08 5.49 -9.02
C GLU A 40 -4.06 5.56 -10.56
N ILE A 41 -2.92 5.25 -11.18
CA ILE A 41 -2.77 5.20 -12.65
C ILE A 41 -3.60 4.08 -13.27
N VAL A 42 -3.58 2.88 -12.67
CA VAL A 42 -4.42 1.74 -13.08
C VAL A 42 -5.91 2.13 -13.06
N GLU A 43 -6.36 2.79 -11.98
CA GLU A 43 -7.75 3.22 -11.85
C GLU A 43 -8.13 4.38 -12.78
N ASP A 44 -7.27 5.38 -12.95
CA ASP A 44 -7.56 6.58 -13.75
C ASP A 44 -7.50 6.31 -15.26
N LEU A 45 -6.50 5.52 -15.70
CA LEU A 45 -6.29 5.20 -17.11
C LEU A 45 -6.93 3.87 -17.54
N GLY A 46 -7.27 2.99 -16.60
CA GLY A 46 -7.79 1.66 -16.88
C GLY A 46 -6.77 0.77 -17.58
N VAL A 47 -5.50 0.88 -17.19
CA VAL A 47 -4.36 0.11 -17.71
C VAL A 47 -4.03 -1.06 -16.78
N ASP A 48 -3.25 -2.02 -17.26
CA ASP A 48 -2.77 -3.12 -16.42
C ASP A 48 -1.66 -2.64 -15.48
N GLU A 49 -1.42 -3.39 -14.39
CA GLU A 49 -0.42 -3.08 -13.37
C GLU A 49 0.99 -2.87 -13.96
N ASP A 50 1.44 -3.76 -14.84
CA ASP A 50 2.73 -3.63 -15.54
C ASP A 50 2.83 -2.33 -16.35
N ASP A 51 1.77 -1.97 -17.10
CA ASP A 51 1.73 -0.75 -17.91
C ASP A 51 1.74 0.50 -17.02
N ALA A 52 1.03 0.47 -15.88
CA ALA A 52 1.00 1.57 -14.93
C ALA A 52 2.38 1.82 -14.28
N VAL A 53 3.14 0.76 -14.00
CA VAL A 53 4.53 0.88 -13.51
C VAL A 53 5.42 1.54 -14.55
N GLU A 54 5.35 1.12 -15.81
CA GLU A 54 6.13 1.76 -16.89
C GLU A 54 5.76 3.24 -17.08
N ILE A 55 4.49 3.60 -16.85
CA ILE A 55 4.01 4.99 -16.90
C ILE A 55 4.56 5.81 -15.73
N GLU A 56 4.55 5.26 -14.51
CA GLU A 56 5.09 5.91 -13.31
C GLU A 56 6.60 6.19 -13.47
N GLU A 57 7.37 5.21 -13.96
CA GLU A 57 8.81 5.39 -14.22
C GLU A 57 9.10 6.39 -15.36
N SER A 58 8.11 6.68 -16.20
CA SER A 58 8.24 7.61 -17.35
C SER A 58 7.88 9.07 -17.03
N LEU A 59 7.38 9.36 -15.83
CA LEU A 59 6.96 10.69 -15.36
C LEU A 59 8.10 11.51 -14.73
#